data_AF-A0A7J9ZCP7-F1
#
_entry.id   AF-A0A7J9ZCP7-F1
#
_cell.length_a   1.000
_cell.length_b   1.000
_cell.length_c   1.000
_cell.angle_alpha   90.00
_cell.angle_beta   90.00
_cell.angle_gamma   90.00
#
_symmetry.space_group_name_H-M   'P 1'
#
loop_
_entity.id
_entity.type
_entity.pdbx_description
1 polymer ?
#
loop_
_entity_poly.entity_id
_entity_poly.type
_entity_poly.pdbx_seq_one_letter_code
_entity_poly.pdbx_strand_id
1 'polypeptide(L)'
;MGLMNEPRWRRLVGGLVYSVQFERDLDDDLAEHQALAMLEEPMRGFGQEDGYAALGEALRSGDDLTDLLPGPIPADHTDQDIRDFVARVRDRMDARRPWVTPAFVPLDASRSDEFRTGRAVAALPRRYVEVGERLQRMFTTIEGTDGGEREVLLLRLRTGDEVALVAPWWERSERVAVVQHPGSTRSPHEVLTAFLDLTGYDRHEITDLTVDRS
;
A
#
# COMPACT_ATOMS: atom_id res chain seq x y z
N MET A 1 -15.42 -8.73 19.47
CA MET A 1 -14.67 -9.92 19.01
C MET A 1 -15.34 -10.41 17.73
N GLY A 2 -14.84 -9.98 16.58
CA GLY A 2 -15.44 -10.22 15.25
C GLY A 2 -14.72 -9.50 14.09
N LEU A 3 -13.44 -9.16 14.24
CA LEU A 3 -12.64 -8.46 13.22
C LEU A 3 -11.97 -9.44 12.23
N MET A 4 -12.57 -10.61 11.99
CA MET A 4 -12.04 -11.60 11.04
C MET A 4 -13.08 -11.85 9.95
N ASN A 5 -12.83 -11.27 8.77
CA ASN A 5 -13.62 -11.27 7.53
C ASN A 5 -14.62 -10.13 7.32
N GLU A 6 -14.22 -8.88 7.52
CA GLU A 6 -14.90 -7.79 6.83
C GLU A 6 -14.61 -7.89 5.31
N PRO A 7 -15.63 -7.83 4.44
CA PRO A 7 -15.44 -7.82 2.99
C PRO A 7 -14.40 -6.79 2.56
N ARG A 8 -13.48 -7.20 1.67
CA ARG A 8 -12.33 -6.37 1.25
C ARG A 8 -12.79 -5.00 0.69
N TRP A 9 -13.94 -4.95 0.02
CA TRP A 9 -14.50 -3.71 -0.50
C TRP A 9 -14.90 -2.70 0.59
N ARG A 10 -15.36 -3.15 1.76
CA ARG A 10 -15.75 -2.25 2.87
C ARG A 10 -14.56 -1.46 3.37
N ARG A 11 -13.39 -2.08 3.50
CA ARG A 11 -12.15 -1.40 3.89
C ARG A 11 -11.78 -0.29 2.91
N LEU A 12 -11.87 -0.57 1.60
CA LEU A 12 -11.51 0.40 0.58
C LEU A 12 -12.54 1.55 0.47
N VAL A 13 -13.82 1.21 0.41
CA VAL A 13 -14.89 2.22 0.27
C VAL A 13 -15.04 3.00 1.56
N GLY A 14 -14.88 2.39 2.73
CA GLY A 14 -14.83 3.11 4.00
C GLY A 14 -13.70 4.13 4.05
N GLY A 15 -12.51 3.79 3.53
CA GLY A 15 -11.41 4.75 3.39
C GLY A 15 -11.72 5.91 2.41
N LEU A 16 -12.39 5.62 1.29
CA LEU A 16 -12.83 6.63 0.33
C LEU A 16 -13.92 7.54 0.92
N VAL A 17 -14.93 6.99 1.59
CA VAL A 17 -15.99 7.77 2.24
C VAL A 17 -15.40 8.62 3.36
N TYR A 18 -14.47 8.06 4.14
CA TYR A 18 -13.74 8.80 5.18
C TYR A 18 -12.98 9.99 4.61
N SER A 19 -12.34 9.86 3.43
CA SER A 19 -11.56 10.96 2.83
C SER A 19 -12.42 12.12 2.36
N VAL A 20 -13.71 11.89 2.07
CA VAL A 20 -14.64 12.91 1.57
C VAL A 20 -15.76 13.29 2.56
N GLN A 21 -15.75 12.75 3.79
CA GLN A 21 -16.84 12.92 4.77
C GLN A 21 -17.12 14.39 5.18
N PHE A 22 -16.16 15.28 4.95
CA PHE A 22 -16.26 16.72 5.24
C PHE A 22 -16.56 17.56 3.99
N GLU A 23 -16.54 16.94 2.80
CA GLU A 23 -16.86 17.63 1.56
C GLU A 23 -18.36 17.86 1.48
N ARG A 24 -18.76 19.10 1.22
CA ARG A 24 -20.19 19.45 1.16
C ARG A 24 -20.84 18.93 -0.11
N ASP A 25 -20.09 18.90 -1.21
CA ASP A 25 -20.56 18.51 -2.53
C ASP A 25 -19.67 17.38 -3.06
N LEU A 26 -20.28 16.24 -3.43
CA LEU A 26 -19.59 15.08 -4.00
C LEU A 26 -19.57 15.16 -5.54
N ASP A 27 -19.00 16.24 -6.07
CA ASP A 27 -19.08 16.58 -7.49
C ASP A 27 -18.15 15.76 -8.41
N ASP A 28 -18.19 16.10 -9.71
CA ASP A 28 -17.39 15.45 -10.75
C ASP A 28 -15.89 15.71 -10.62
N ASP A 29 -15.49 16.87 -10.09
CA ASP A 29 -14.08 17.24 -9.92
C ASP A 29 -13.47 16.47 -8.74
N LEU A 30 -14.23 16.31 -7.65
CA LEU A 30 -13.83 15.46 -6.54
C LEU A 30 -13.76 13.99 -6.95
N ALA A 31 -14.72 13.50 -7.73
CA ALA A 31 -14.71 12.12 -8.22
C ALA A 31 -13.52 11.86 -9.14
N GLU A 32 -13.20 12.82 -10.00
CA GLU A 32 -12.01 12.83 -10.85
C GLU A 32 -10.72 12.80 -10.03
N HIS A 33 -10.61 13.66 -9.01
CA HIS A 33 -9.46 13.69 -8.12
C HIS A 33 -9.26 12.36 -7.37
N GLN A 34 -10.32 11.79 -6.80
CA GLN A 34 -10.22 10.50 -6.10
C GLN A 34 -9.88 9.35 -7.05
N ALA A 35 -10.41 9.36 -8.27
CA ALA A 35 -10.05 8.35 -9.28
C ALA A 35 -8.57 8.41 -9.64
N LEU A 36 -8.00 9.61 -9.82
CA LEU A 36 -6.57 9.79 -10.07
C LEU A 36 -5.74 9.34 -8.86
N ALA A 37 -6.11 9.75 -7.65
CA ALA A 37 -5.42 9.34 -6.42
C ALA A 37 -5.39 7.81 -6.26
N MET A 38 -6.50 7.12 -6.55
CA MET A 38 -6.54 5.65 -6.50
C MET A 38 -5.68 4.98 -7.57
N LEU A 39 -5.46 5.63 -8.72
CA LEU A 39 -4.61 5.12 -9.80
C LEU A 39 -3.12 5.36 -9.53
N GLU A 40 -2.77 6.53 -9.03
CA GLU A 40 -1.38 6.96 -8.79
C GLU A 40 -0.84 6.44 -7.45
N GLU A 41 -1.68 6.47 -6.42
CA GLU A 41 -1.36 6.06 -5.05
C GLU A 41 -2.39 5.05 -4.52
N PRO A 42 -2.35 3.79 -5.01
CA PRO A 42 -3.30 2.78 -4.56
C PRO A 42 -3.26 2.59 -3.05
N MET A 43 -4.45 2.51 -2.45
CA MET A 43 -4.62 2.30 -1.02
C MET A 43 -3.87 1.03 -0.56
N ARG A 44 -3.33 1.06 0.66
CA ARG A 44 -2.55 -0.05 1.22
C ARG A 44 -3.24 -1.41 1.05
N GLY A 45 -2.57 -2.35 0.38
CA GLY A 45 -3.09 -3.68 0.11
C GLY A 45 -4.11 -3.77 -1.03
N PHE A 46 -4.24 -2.75 -1.88
CA PHE A 46 -5.07 -2.77 -3.10
C PHE A 46 -4.24 -2.29 -4.29
N GLY A 47 -4.19 -3.09 -5.37
CA GLY A 47 -3.79 -2.58 -6.68
C GLY A 47 -4.92 -1.80 -7.36
N GLN A 48 -4.65 -1.22 -8.53
CA GLN A 48 -5.65 -0.49 -9.32
C GLN A 48 -6.86 -1.36 -9.69
N GLU A 49 -6.63 -2.61 -10.13
CA GLU A 49 -7.69 -3.58 -10.45
C GLU A 49 -8.45 -4.03 -9.20
N ASP A 50 -7.76 -4.24 -8.08
CA ASP A 50 -8.43 -4.56 -6.81
C ASP A 50 -9.34 -3.42 -6.36
N GLY A 51 -8.88 -2.17 -6.51
CA GLY A 51 -9.64 -0.97 -6.18
C GLY A 51 -10.89 -0.83 -7.04
N TYR A 52 -10.74 -0.95 -8.36
CA TYR A 52 -11.87 -0.94 -9.29
C TYR A 52 -12.89 -2.05 -9.01
N ALA A 53 -12.42 -3.27 -8.76
CA ALA A 53 -13.28 -4.40 -8.42
C ALA A 53 -14.02 -4.18 -7.10
N ALA A 54 -13.34 -3.64 -6.09
CA ALA A 54 -13.92 -3.30 -4.79
C ALA A 54 -15.03 -2.24 -4.91
N LEU A 55 -14.82 -1.16 -5.68
CA LEU A 55 -15.88 -0.17 -5.95
C LEU A 55 -17.09 -0.83 -6.62
N GLY A 56 -16.86 -1.71 -7.60
CA GLY A 56 -17.92 -2.45 -8.28
C GLY A 56 -18.64 -3.47 -7.39
N GLU A 57 -17.98 -4.01 -6.37
CA GLU A 57 -18.61 -4.88 -5.36
C GLU A 57 -19.48 -4.08 -4.39
N ALA A 58 -19.00 -2.94 -3.90
CA ALA A 58 -19.76 -2.05 -3.03
C ALA A 58 -21.06 -1.54 -3.68
N LEU A 59 -21.02 -1.20 -4.97
CA LEU A 59 -22.22 -0.80 -5.71
C LEU A 59 -23.25 -1.93 -5.87
N ARG A 60 -22.83 -3.19 -5.73
CA ARG A 60 -23.71 -4.38 -5.84
C ARG A 60 -24.11 -4.99 -4.50
N SER A 61 -23.49 -4.59 -3.39
CA SER A 61 -23.70 -5.23 -2.08
C SER A 61 -25.10 -4.98 -1.52
N GLY A 62 -25.70 -3.83 -1.83
CA GLY A 62 -26.96 -3.38 -1.21
C GLY A 62 -26.80 -2.91 0.24
N ASP A 63 -25.59 -2.98 0.80
CA ASP A 63 -25.25 -2.47 2.14
C ASP A 63 -25.27 -0.94 2.13
N ASP A 64 -25.81 -0.31 3.18
CA ASP A 64 -25.74 1.14 3.37
C ASP A 64 -24.27 1.59 3.49
N LEU A 65 -23.85 2.47 2.58
CA LEU A 65 -22.48 2.99 2.53
C LEU A 65 -22.24 4.09 3.56
N THR A 66 -23.28 4.68 4.15
CA THR A 66 -23.15 5.63 5.27
C THR A 66 -22.73 4.94 6.56
N ASP A 67 -23.09 3.66 6.73
CA ASP A 67 -22.73 2.81 7.88
C ASP A 67 -21.27 2.32 7.87
N LEU A 68 -20.46 2.76 6.90
CA LEU A 68 -19.04 2.41 6.82
C LEU A 68 -18.17 3.19 7.83
N LEU A 69 -18.64 4.33 8.33
CA LEU A 69 -17.89 5.15 9.29
C LEU A 69 -18.42 4.96 10.72
N PRO A 70 -17.53 5.00 11.74
CA PRO A 70 -17.96 4.98 13.14
C PRO A 70 -18.54 6.35 13.52
N GLY A 71 -19.83 6.55 13.26
CA GLY A 71 -20.57 7.77 13.61
C GLY A 71 -21.20 8.45 12.40
N PRO A 72 -22.00 9.51 12.63
CA PRO A 72 -22.67 10.22 11.55
C PRO A 72 -21.64 10.92 10.66
N ILE A 73 -21.88 10.86 9.34
CA ILE A 73 -21.11 11.61 8.35
C ILE A 73 -21.38 13.10 8.57
N PRO A 74 -20.36 13.96 8.75
CA PRO A 74 -20.54 15.38 9.06
C PRO A 74 -21.26 16.18 7.98
N ALA A 75 -21.00 15.87 6.71
CA ALA A 75 -21.85 16.31 5.61
C ALA A 75 -23.05 15.36 5.54
N ASP A 76 -24.27 15.90 5.54
CA ASP A 76 -25.55 15.16 5.55
C ASP A 76 -25.81 14.35 4.25
N HIS A 77 -24.81 13.61 3.78
CA HIS A 77 -24.85 12.76 2.59
C HIS A 77 -25.70 11.53 2.85
N THR A 78 -26.58 11.23 1.91
CA THR A 78 -27.36 10.00 1.92
C THR A 78 -26.54 8.83 1.35
N ASP A 79 -26.98 7.59 1.59
CA ASP A 79 -26.42 6.41 0.93
C ASP A 79 -26.41 6.58 -0.60
N GLN A 80 -27.46 7.18 -1.17
CA GLN A 80 -27.56 7.41 -2.60
C GLN A 80 -26.48 8.39 -3.10
N ASP A 81 -26.23 9.48 -2.38
CA ASP A 81 -25.19 10.45 -2.76
C ASP A 81 -23.81 9.79 -2.78
N ILE A 82 -23.51 8.96 -1.78
CA ILE A 82 -22.26 8.20 -1.68
C ILE A 82 -22.15 7.16 -2.81
N ARG A 83 -23.23 6.43 -3.10
CA ARG A 83 -23.25 5.46 -4.21
C ARG A 83 -23.00 6.12 -5.54
N ASP A 84 -23.66 7.23 -5.81
CA ASP A 84 -23.49 7.98 -7.06
C ASP A 84 -22.05 8.50 -7.19
N PHE A 85 -21.47 8.97 -6.09
CA PHE A 85 -20.07 9.35 -6.04
C PHE A 85 -19.11 8.18 -6.31
N VAL A 86 -19.29 7.05 -5.63
CA VAL A 86 -18.51 5.82 -5.83
C VAL A 86 -18.62 5.33 -7.28
N ALA A 87 -19.80 5.40 -7.88
CA ALA A 87 -20.02 5.07 -9.28
C ALA A 87 -19.24 6.00 -10.21
N ARG A 88 -19.30 7.32 -9.98
CA ARG A 88 -18.52 8.30 -10.75
C ARG A 88 -17.02 8.03 -10.64
N VAL A 89 -16.48 7.80 -9.44
CA VAL A 89 -15.07 7.45 -9.25
C VAL A 89 -14.69 6.21 -10.06
N ARG A 90 -15.49 5.14 -9.96
CA ARG A 90 -15.26 3.89 -10.70
C ARG A 90 -15.28 4.11 -12.22
N ASP A 91 -16.23 4.89 -12.73
CA ASP A 91 -16.36 5.18 -14.16
C ASP A 91 -15.18 6.03 -14.67
N ARG A 92 -14.69 6.98 -13.86
CA ARG A 92 -13.47 7.75 -14.16
C ARG A 92 -12.21 6.92 -14.11
N MET A 93 -12.13 5.91 -13.25
CA MET A 93 -11.08 4.90 -13.35
C MET A 93 -11.22 4.12 -14.66
N ASP A 94 -12.41 3.62 -15.00
CA ASP A 94 -12.64 2.81 -16.22
C ASP A 94 -12.22 3.54 -17.51
N ALA A 95 -12.59 4.82 -17.62
CA ALA A 95 -12.28 5.67 -18.77
C ALA A 95 -10.77 5.87 -18.99
N ARG A 96 -9.93 5.60 -17.98
CA ARG A 96 -8.47 5.74 -18.04
C ARG A 96 -7.75 4.45 -18.39
N ARG A 97 -8.48 3.37 -18.69
CA ARG A 97 -7.85 2.12 -19.14
C ARG A 97 -7.14 2.33 -20.50
N PRO A 98 -5.97 1.70 -20.72
CA PRO A 98 -5.23 0.86 -19.78
C PRO A 98 -4.48 1.69 -18.74
N TRP A 99 -4.54 1.28 -17.46
CA TRP A 99 -3.82 1.97 -16.40
C TRP A 99 -2.33 1.64 -16.43
N VAL A 100 -1.50 2.64 -16.17
CA VAL A 100 -0.07 2.43 -15.96
C VAL A 100 0.10 1.67 -14.66
N THR A 101 0.68 0.46 -14.72
CA THR A 101 0.99 -0.29 -13.50
C THR A 101 2.01 0.51 -12.67
N PRO A 102 1.70 0.80 -11.38
CA PRO A 102 2.60 1.50 -10.49
C PRO A 102 3.95 0.79 -10.39
N ALA A 103 5.01 1.54 -10.13
CA ALA A 103 6.35 0.98 -9.98
C ALA A 103 6.41 -0.06 -8.84
N PHE A 104 5.64 0.19 -7.78
CA PHE A 104 5.42 -0.73 -6.68
C PHE A 104 4.09 -0.43 -5.98
N VAL A 105 3.52 -1.43 -5.32
CA VAL A 105 2.31 -1.30 -4.50
C VAL A 105 2.59 -1.77 -3.07
N PRO A 106 2.08 -1.07 -2.05
CA PRO A 106 2.23 -1.50 -0.66
C PRO A 106 1.39 -2.74 -0.36
N LEU A 107 1.98 -3.67 0.40
CA LEU A 107 1.33 -4.88 0.90
C LEU A 107 0.87 -4.68 2.36
N ASP A 108 0.01 -5.60 2.82
CA ASP A 108 -0.50 -5.60 4.19
C ASP A 108 0.60 -5.99 5.20
N ALA A 109 0.85 -5.14 6.20
CA ALA A 109 1.92 -5.35 7.18
C ALA A 109 1.71 -6.59 8.07
N SER A 110 0.49 -7.12 8.15
CA SER A 110 0.21 -8.40 8.82
C SER A 110 0.96 -9.59 8.19
N ARG A 111 1.43 -9.45 6.94
CA ARG A 111 2.27 -10.43 6.24
C ARG A 111 3.76 -10.35 6.61
N SER A 112 4.14 -9.49 7.54
CA SER A 112 5.55 -9.23 7.88
C SER A 112 6.32 -10.49 8.32
N ASP A 113 5.65 -11.43 8.99
CA ASP A 113 6.22 -12.73 9.37
C ASP A 113 6.69 -13.57 8.17
N GLU A 114 6.08 -13.41 6.99
CA GLU A 114 6.48 -14.11 5.77
C GLU A 114 7.90 -13.70 5.32
N PHE A 115 8.37 -12.51 5.69
CA PHE A 115 9.68 -11.98 5.34
C PHE A 115 10.75 -12.26 6.40
N ARG A 116 10.38 -12.88 7.53
CA ARG A 116 11.28 -13.08 8.68
C ARG A 116 12.53 -13.89 8.33
N THR A 117 12.39 -14.89 7.47
CA THR A 117 13.49 -15.73 6.99
C THR A 117 14.07 -15.25 5.67
N GLY A 118 13.66 -14.05 5.22
CA GLY A 118 14.11 -13.45 3.98
C GLY A 118 15.57 -13.03 4.04
N ARG A 119 16.22 -12.97 2.87
CA ARG A 119 17.60 -12.50 2.74
C ARG A 119 17.60 -10.98 2.61
N ALA A 120 18.35 -10.29 3.46
CA ALA A 120 18.66 -8.89 3.24
C ALA A 120 19.56 -8.75 1.99
N VAL A 121 19.08 -8.02 0.98
CA VAL A 121 19.77 -7.80 -0.30
C VAL A 121 20.46 -6.44 -0.36
N ALA A 122 20.01 -5.47 0.44
CA ALA A 122 20.67 -4.19 0.59
C ALA A 122 20.44 -3.57 1.96
N ALA A 123 21.28 -2.60 2.31
CA ALA A 123 21.10 -1.72 3.47
C ALA A 123 21.06 -0.26 3.04
N LEU A 124 19.92 0.40 3.25
CA LEU A 124 19.77 1.84 3.04
C LEU A 124 20.40 2.59 4.23
N PRO A 125 21.32 3.54 4.03
CA PRO A 125 22.00 4.26 5.11
C PRO A 125 21.13 5.36 5.75
N ARG A 126 19.81 5.28 5.60
CA ARG A 126 18.81 6.27 6.05
C ARG A 126 17.87 5.64 7.06
N ARG A 127 17.22 6.48 7.87
CA ARG A 127 16.17 6.06 8.80
C ARG A 127 14.88 5.73 8.05
N TYR A 128 14.01 4.93 8.67
CA TYR A 128 12.74 4.50 8.06
C TYR A 128 11.84 5.69 7.68
N VAL A 129 11.84 6.78 8.45
CA VAL A 129 11.07 8.00 8.14
C VAL A 129 11.53 8.61 6.82
N GLU A 130 12.85 8.80 6.63
CA GLU A 130 13.41 9.38 5.41
C GLU A 130 13.18 8.46 4.19
N VAL A 131 13.28 7.14 4.38
CA VAL A 131 12.98 6.16 3.33
C VAL A 131 11.49 6.22 2.96
N GLY A 132 10.62 6.32 3.96
CA GLY A 132 9.18 6.44 3.77
C GLY A 132 8.78 7.71 3.03
N GLU A 133 9.34 8.86 3.41
CA GLU A 133 9.13 10.14 2.74
C GLU A 133 9.53 10.08 1.26
N ARG A 134 10.71 9.52 0.95
CA ARG A 134 11.18 9.38 -0.44
C ARG A 134 10.27 8.48 -1.28
N LEU A 135 9.77 7.40 -0.69
CA LEU A 135 8.87 6.48 -1.37
C LEU A 135 7.41 6.96 -1.32
N GLN A 136 7.12 8.06 -0.62
CA GLN A 136 5.77 8.54 -0.29
C GLN A 136 4.92 7.43 0.35
N ARG A 137 5.51 6.63 1.25
CA ARG A 137 4.85 5.51 1.94
C ARG A 137 5.18 5.52 3.43
N MET A 138 4.18 5.18 4.24
CA MET A 138 4.37 5.02 5.68
C MET A 138 4.84 3.60 6.02
N PHE A 139 5.76 3.50 6.98
CA PHE A 139 6.07 2.26 7.66
C PHE A 139 4.99 1.96 8.71
N THR A 140 4.89 0.70 9.11
CA THR A 140 4.04 0.26 10.21
C THR A 140 4.92 -0.31 11.31
N THR A 141 4.71 0.17 12.54
CA THR A 141 5.29 -0.43 13.72
C THR A 141 4.64 -1.79 14.01
N ILE A 142 5.45 -2.83 14.12
CA ILE A 142 5.05 -4.19 14.50
C ILE A 142 5.89 -4.67 15.68
N GLU A 143 5.32 -5.53 16.52
CA GLU A 143 6.06 -6.21 17.56
C GLU A 143 6.94 -7.32 16.96
N GLY A 144 8.22 -7.29 17.25
CA GLY A 144 9.19 -8.33 16.91
C GLY A 144 9.10 -9.51 17.87
N THR A 145 9.53 -10.69 17.40
CA THR A 145 9.54 -11.93 18.20
C THR A 145 10.53 -11.90 19.38
N ASP A 146 11.48 -10.98 19.33
CA ASP A 146 12.44 -10.66 20.41
C ASP A 146 11.84 -9.72 21.47
N GLY A 147 10.58 -9.30 21.31
CA GLY A 147 9.91 -8.33 22.17
C GLY A 147 10.28 -6.88 21.86
N GLY A 148 11.06 -6.61 20.80
CA GLY A 148 11.38 -5.25 20.35
C GLY A 148 10.45 -4.78 19.23
N GLU A 149 10.21 -3.48 19.12
CA GLU A 149 9.42 -2.90 18.02
C GLU A 149 10.25 -2.82 16.72
N ARG A 150 9.58 -3.02 15.58
CA ARG A 150 10.16 -2.89 14.23
C ARG A 150 9.24 -2.09 13.33
N GLU A 151 9.84 -1.24 12.51
CA GLU A 151 9.19 -0.52 11.44
C GLU A 151 9.29 -1.32 10.16
N VAL A 152 8.13 -1.64 9.57
CA VAL A 152 8.05 -2.45 8.35
C VAL A 152 7.20 -1.78 7.27
N LEU A 153 7.74 -1.76 6.05
CA LEU A 153 7.00 -1.43 4.83
C LEU A 153 7.19 -2.57 3.83
N LEU A 154 6.10 -3.27 3.53
CA LEU A 154 6.08 -4.35 2.54
C LEU A 154 5.66 -3.81 1.18
N LEU A 155 6.37 -4.21 0.12
CA LEU A 155 6.13 -3.75 -1.25
C LEU A 155 6.07 -4.94 -2.21
N ARG A 156 5.17 -4.88 -3.17
CA ARG A 156 5.22 -5.67 -4.40
C ARG A 156 5.64 -4.77 -5.54
N LEU A 157 6.78 -5.07 -6.13
CA LEU A 157 7.33 -4.36 -7.28
C LEU A 157 6.52 -4.69 -8.54
N ARG A 158 6.57 -3.82 -9.56
CA ARG A 158 5.92 -4.05 -10.86
C ARG A 158 6.41 -5.34 -11.55
N THR A 159 7.61 -5.79 -11.24
CA THR A 159 8.15 -7.08 -11.71
C THR A 159 7.45 -8.30 -11.08
N GLY A 160 6.61 -8.09 -10.06
CA GLY A 160 5.97 -9.12 -9.25
C GLY A 160 6.79 -9.51 -8.01
N ASP A 161 8.04 -9.05 -7.91
CA ASP A 161 8.92 -9.33 -6.76
C ASP A 161 8.37 -8.66 -5.49
N GLU A 162 8.35 -9.39 -4.37
CA GLU A 162 7.98 -8.84 -3.08
C GLU A 162 9.21 -8.59 -2.21
N VAL A 163 9.27 -7.41 -1.59
CA VAL A 163 10.35 -7.00 -0.70
C VAL A 163 9.79 -6.38 0.58
N ALA A 164 10.51 -6.53 1.68
CA ALA A 164 10.27 -5.82 2.92
C ALA A 164 11.36 -4.78 3.16
N LEU A 165 10.97 -3.59 3.57
CA LEU A 165 11.84 -2.57 4.14
C LEU A 165 11.69 -2.66 5.65
N VAL A 166 12.76 -3.00 6.37
CA VAL A 166 12.70 -3.30 7.81
C VAL A 166 13.75 -2.51 8.59
N ALA A 167 13.34 -1.86 9.67
CA ALA A 167 14.24 -1.24 10.64
C ALA A 167 13.72 -1.38 12.09
N PRO A 168 14.56 -1.73 13.07
CA PRO A 168 15.92 -2.24 12.91
C PRO A 168 15.91 -3.67 12.34
N TRP A 169 16.87 -3.97 11.46
CA TRP A 169 17.14 -5.35 11.01
C TRP A 169 18.40 -5.94 11.65
N TRP A 170 19.44 -5.10 11.80
CA TRP A 170 20.67 -5.46 12.50
C TRP A 170 20.66 -4.85 13.91
N GLU A 171 21.24 -5.56 14.88
CA GLU A 171 21.42 -5.03 16.23
C GLU A 171 22.15 -3.68 16.21
N ARG A 172 21.64 -2.71 16.97
CA ARG A 172 22.23 -1.36 17.12
C ARG A 172 22.39 -0.58 15.81
N SER A 173 21.57 -0.86 14.80
CA SER A 173 21.56 -0.14 13.53
C SER A 173 20.17 0.42 13.23
N GLU A 174 20.11 1.71 12.90
CA GLU A 174 18.88 2.38 12.44
C GLU A 174 18.68 2.26 10.92
N ARG A 175 19.61 1.61 10.22
CA ARG A 175 19.56 1.41 8.77
C ARG A 175 18.39 0.51 8.39
N VAL A 176 17.71 0.87 7.32
CA VAL A 176 16.64 0.05 6.72
C VAL A 176 17.25 -1.06 5.88
N ALA A 177 16.92 -2.31 6.18
CA ALA A 177 17.23 -3.44 5.31
C ALA A 177 16.19 -3.56 4.20
N VAL A 178 16.64 -3.81 2.97
CA VAL A 178 15.79 -4.32 1.88
C VAL A 178 15.89 -5.83 1.93
N VAL A 179 14.78 -6.51 2.23
CA VAL A 179 14.71 -7.95 2.45
C VAL A 179 13.86 -8.59 1.35
N GLN A 180 14.43 -9.54 0.63
CA GLN A 180 13.74 -10.30 -0.39
C GLN A 180 12.78 -11.32 0.25
N HIS A 181 11.59 -11.48 -0.32
CA HIS A 181 10.66 -12.53 0.10
C HIS A 181 11.28 -13.94 -0.06
N PRO A 182 11.21 -14.83 0.95
CA PRO A 182 11.82 -16.17 0.88
C PRO A 182 11.33 -17.05 -0.28
N GLY A 183 10.09 -16.85 -0.71
CA GLY A 183 9.48 -17.56 -1.85
C GLY A 183 9.87 -17.01 -3.23
N SER A 184 10.76 -16.01 -3.30
CA SER A 184 11.20 -15.46 -4.58
C SER A 184 11.99 -16.49 -5.39
N THR A 185 11.67 -16.63 -6.68
CA THR A 185 12.42 -17.46 -7.63
C THR A 185 13.56 -16.72 -8.32
N ARG A 186 13.57 -15.39 -8.25
CA ARG A 186 14.63 -14.54 -8.83
C ARG A 186 15.85 -14.43 -7.91
N SER A 187 17.02 -14.20 -8.49
CA SER A 187 18.25 -14.03 -7.72
C SER A 187 18.23 -12.74 -6.89
N PRO A 188 18.95 -12.68 -5.75
CA PRO A 188 19.06 -11.47 -4.93
C PRO A 188 19.49 -10.23 -5.71
N HIS A 189 20.43 -10.38 -6.65
CA HIS A 189 20.92 -9.28 -7.48
C HIS A 189 19.84 -8.74 -8.44
N GLU A 190 19.03 -9.62 -9.02
CA GLU A 190 17.92 -9.20 -9.88
C GLU A 190 16.84 -8.46 -9.10
N VAL A 191 16.47 -8.95 -7.90
CA VAL A 191 15.49 -8.26 -7.05
C VAL A 191 16.00 -6.91 -6.59
N LEU A 192 17.28 -6.82 -6.22
CA LEU A 192 17.89 -5.54 -5.88
C LEU A 192 17.88 -4.57 -7.06
N THR A 193 18.24 -5.05 -8.26
CA THR A 193 18.23 -4.22 -9.47
C THR A 193 16.81 -3.70 -9.76
N ALA A 194 15.80 -4.57 -9.72
CA ALA A 194 14.41 -4.17 -9.90
C ALA A 194 13.95 -3.17 -8.84
N PHE A 195 14.34 -3.37 -7.57
CA PHE A 195 14.06 -2.42 -6.50
C PHE A 195 14.63 -1.04 -6.81
N LEU A 196 15.91 -0.94 -7.15
CA LEU A 196 16.58 0.34 -7.46
C LEU A 196 15.90 1.05 -8.66
N ASP A 197 15.66 0.32 -9.76
CA ASP A 197 15.05 0.87 -10.98
C ASP A 197 13.63 1.43 -10.72
N LEU A 198 12.85 0.75 -9.88
CA LEU A 198 11.44 1.11 -9.62
C LEU A 198 11.26 2.13 -8.50
N THR A 199 12.24 2.26 -7.60
CA THR A 199 12.20 3.21 -6.48
C THR A 199 13.02 4.47 -6.74
N GLY A 200 13.85 4.46 -7.79
CA GLY A 200 14.74 5.57 -8.12
C GLY A 200 15.89 5.75 -7.12
N TYR A 201 16.22 4.73 -6.33
CA TYR A 201 17.45 4.72 -5.53
C TYR A 201 18.66 4.44 -6.43
N ASP A 202 19.74 5.20 -6.26
CA ASP A 202 20.98 4.92 -6.94
C ASP A 202 21.79 3.85 -6.21
N ARG A 203 22.56 3.05 -6.96
CA ARG A 203 23.44 2.01 -6.39
C ARG A 203 24.48 2.60 -5.41
N HIS A 204 24.87 3.86 -5.58
CA HIS A 204 25.79 4.56 -4.67
C HIS A 204 25.13 5.02 -3.36
N GLU A 205 23.80 5.09 -3.30
CA GLU A 205 23.06 5.48 -2.11
C GLU A 205 22.83 4.30 -1.15
N ILE A 206 23.26 3.09 -1.51
CA ILE A 206 22.98 1.87 -0.75
C ILE A 206 24.25 1.07 -0.47
N THR A 207 24.17 0.16 0.49
CA THR A 207 25.15 -0.93 0.60
C THR A 207 24.55 -2.20 0.01
N ASP A 208 25.15 -2.70 -1.07
CA ASP A 208 24.78 -3.96 -1.71
C ASP A 208 25.22 -5.15 -0.83
N LEU A 209 24.27 -6.03 -0.50
CA LEU A 209 24.49 -7.24 0.31
C LEU A 209 24.26 -8.52 -0.50
N THR A 210 24.09 -8.41 -1.82
CA THR A 210 23.90 -9.54 -2.74
C THR A 210 25.21 -10.25 -3.05
N VAL A 211 26.33 -9.55 -2.92
CA VAL A 211 27.68 -10.11 -3.01
C VAL A 211 28.03 -10.80 -1.70
N ASP A 212 28.14 -12.12 -1.71
CA ASP A 212 28.66 -12.88 -0.58
C ASP A 212 30.07 -12.36 -0.24
N ARG A 213 30.22 -11.80 0.97
CA ARG A 213 31.56 -11.70 1.56
C ARG A 213 31.94 -13.10 2.01
N SER A 214 32.68 -13.78 1.14
CA SER A 214 33.44 -14.99 1.45
C SER A 214 34.43 -14.72 2.58
#